data_AF-A0A972K6E0-F1
#
_entry.id   AF-A0A972K6E0-F1
#
_cell.length_a   1.000
_cell.length_b   1.000
_cell.length_c   1.000
_cell.angle_alpha   90.00
_cell.angle_beta   90.00
_cell.angle_gamma   90.00
#
_symmetry.space_group_name_H-M   'P 1'
#
loop_
_entity.id
_entity.type
_entity.pdbx_description
1 polymer ?
#
loop_
_entity_poly.entity_id
_entity_poly.type
_entity_poly.pdbx_seq_one_letter_code
_entity_poly.pdbx_strand_id
1 'polypeptide(L)'
;MARRIIEDLLKREYITSEIDKEELINITAEILLDELMVEDRLNAEVREILKQFEDEIENKRLDYKRLFDLTKQKLVRERNLIL
;
A
#
# COMPACT_ATOMS: atom_id res chain seq x y z
N MET A 1 13.55 -13.30 2.01
CA MET A 1 12.39 -13.42 2.93
C MET A 1 11.28 -14.28 2.32
N ALA A 2 10.79 -13.97 1.11
CA ALA A 2 9.74 -14.77 0.42
C ALA A 2 10.03 -16.28 0.32
N ARG A 3 11.27 -16.68 -0.03
CA ARG A 3 11.67 -18.11 -0.10
C ARG A 3 11.48 -18.86 1.23
N ARG A 4 11.72 -18.20 2.36
CA ARG A 4 11.59 -18.80 3.71
C ARG A 4 10.11 -18.95 4.11
N ILE A 5 9.29 -17.96 3.75
CA ILE A 5 7.83 -17.98 3.98
C ILE A 5 7.18 -19.12 3.18
N ILE A 6 7.57 -19.30 1.91
CA ILE A 6 7.07 -20.39 1.07
C ILE A 6 7.57 -21.75 1.53
N GLU A 7 8.84 -21.86 1.94
CA GLU A 7 9.34 -23.09 2.54
C GLU A 7 8.57 -23.46 3.81
N ASP A 8 8.26 -22.50 4.70
CA ASP A 8 7.47 -22.77 5.90
C ASP A 8 6.00 -23.11 5.57
N LEU A 9 5.40 -22.48 4.55
CA LEU A 9 4.03 -22.77 4.10
C LEU A 9 3.91 -24.17 3.45
N LEU A 10 4.89 -24.57 2.64
CA LEU A 10 4.99 -25.92 2.07
C LEU A 10 5.27 -26.96 3.14
N LYS A 11 6.17 -26.65 4.09
CA LYS A 11 6.55 -27.57 5.17
C LYS A 11 5.44 -27.79 6.19
N ARG A 12 4.48 -26.87 6.27
CA ARG A 12 3.28 -26.98 7.09
C ARG A 12 2.04 -27.47 6.31
N GLU A 13 2.19 -27.88 5.04
CA GLU A 13 1.14 -28.42 4.16
C GLU A 13 -0.09 -27.51 3.97
N TYR A 14 0.03 -26.19 4.18
CA TYR A 14 -1.10 -25.26 4.00
C TYR A 14 -1.42 -24.99 2.52
N ILE A 15 -0.53 -25.37 1.59
CA ILE A 15 -0.67 -25.11 0.15
C ILE A 15 -0.20 -26.34 -0.63
N THR A 16 -1.06 -26.91 -1.46
CA THR A 16 -0.68 -27.84 -2.53
C THR A 16 -0.20 -27.03 -3.73
N SER A 17 1.09 -27.13 -4.04
CA SER A 17 1.67 -26.43 -5.21
C SER A 17 1.32 -27.19 -6.49
N GLU A 18 0.34 -26.70 -7.26
CA GLU A 18 0.11 -27.11 -8.65
C GLU A 18 1.05 -26.39 -9.64
N ILE A 19 1.86 -25.44 -9.15
CA ILE A 19 2.70 -24.52 -9.93
C ILE A 19 4.16 -24.61 -9.45
N ASP A 20 5.11 -24.31 -10.33
CA ASP A 20 6.55 -24.34 -10.03
C ASP A 20 6.92 -23.48 -8.81
N LYS A 21 7.79 -24.02 -7.96
CA LYS A 21 8.20 -23.41 -6.68
C LYS A 21 8.82 -22.02 -6.87
N GLU A 22 9.46 -21.79 -8.02
CA GLU A 22 10.11 -20.54 -8.38
C GLU A 22 9.09 -19.46 -8.77
N GLU A 23 8.01 -19.84 -9.44
CA GLU A 23 6.90 -18.97 -9.80
C GLU A 23 6.11 -18.53 -8.55
N LEU A 24 5.88 -19.45 -7.62
CA LEU A 24 5.26 -19.13 -6.33
C LEU A 24 6.09 -18.11 -5.52
N ILE A 25 7.42 -18.21 -5.57
CA ILE A 25 8.34 -17.25 -4.94
C ILE A 25 8.22 -15.87 -5.55
N ASN A 26 8.16 -15.79 -6.88
CA ASN A 26 8.00 -14.51 -7.56
C ASN A 26 6.65 -13.86 -7.24
N ILE A 27 5.54 -14.60 -7.34
CA ILE A 27 4.21 -14.08 -7.03
C ILE A 27 4.14 -13.58 -5.58
N THR A 28 4.69 -14.35 -4.63
CA THR A 28 4.69 -13.93 -3.22
C THR A 28 5.58 -12.71 -2.99
N ALA A 29 6.73 -12.64 -3.66
CA ALA A 29 7.59 -11.46 -3.59
C ALA A 29 6.93 -10.22 -4.19
N GLU A 30 6.18 -10.38 -5.28
CA GLU A 30 5.45 -9.32 -5.96
C GLU A 30 4.28 -8.82 -5.10
N ILE A 31 3.50 -9.72 -4.49
CA ILE A 31 2.44 -9.36 -3.53
C ILE A 31 3.01 -8.61 -2.32
N LEU A 32 4.13 -9.08 -1.77
CA LEU A 32 4.79 -8.41 -0.65
C LEU A 32 5.32 -7.02 -1.03
N LEU A 33 5.87 -6.89 -2.25
CA LEU A 33 6.30 -5.61 -2.78
C LEU A 33 5.11 -4.66 -3.00
N ASP A 34 4.01 -5.17 -3.55
CA ASP A 34 2.78 -4.40 -3.78
C ASP A 34 2.17 -3.91 -2.46
N GLU A 35 2.14 -4.74 -1.41
CA GLU A 35 1.72 -4.30 -0.08
C GLU A 35 2.67 -3.25 0.51
N LEU A 36 3.98 -3.38 0.30
CA LEU A 36 4.93 -2.35 0.73
C LEU A 36 4.74 -1.03 -0.03
N MET A 37 4.46 -1.10 -1.32
CA MET A 37 4.29 0.04 -2.21
C MET A 37 2.91 0.70 -2.07
N VAL A 38 1.95 0.04 -1.44
CA VAL A 38 0.62 0.60 -1.16
C VAL A 38 0.73 1.91 -0.37
N GLU A 39 1.64 2.00 0.61
CA GLU A 39 1.83 3.24 1.39
C GLU A 39 2.41 4.36 0.53
N ASP A 40 3.38 4.06 -0.33
CA ASP A 40 3.96 5.04 -1.25
C ASP A 40 2.94 5.55 -2.27
N ARG A 41 2.11 4.66 -2.82
CA ARG A 41 1.00 5.04 -3.71
C ARG A 41 -0.01 5.92 -3.00
N LEU A 42 -0.35 5.59 -1.76
CA LEU A 42 -1.26 6.39 -0.93
C LEU A 42 -0.67 7.79 -0.71
N ASN A 43 0.61 7.87 -0.35
CA ASN A 43 1.29 9.14 -0.12
C ASN A 43 1.40 9.99 -1.40
N ALA A 44 1.55 9.36 -2.57
CA ALA A 44 1.53 10.04 -3.86
C ALA A 44 0.13 10.61 -4.18
N GLU A 45 -0.93 9.81 -4.02
CA GLU A 45 -2.33 10.25 -4.21
C GLU A 45 -2.69 11.41 -3.28
N VAL A 46 -2.32 11.34 -1.99
CA VAL A 46 -2.54 12.45 -1.04
C VAL A 46 -1.85 13.73 -1.52
N ARG A 47 -0.60 13.64 -2.00
CA ARG A 47 0.13 14.81 -2.50
C ARG A 47 -0.49 15.39 -3.76
N GLU A 48 -0.92 14.56 -4.71
CA GLU A 48 -1.58 15.05 -5.92
C GLU A 48 -2.88 15.77 -5.61
N ILE A 49 -3.71 15.20 -4.73
CA ILE A 49 -4.94 15.84 -4.26
C ILE A 49 -4.60 17.20 -3.66
N LEU A 50 -3.67 17.26 -2.72
CA LEU A 50 -3.29 18.52 -2.09
C LEU A 50 -2.73 19.54 -3.07
N LYS A 51 -2.00 19.09 -4.10
CA LYS A 51 -1.46 19.97 -5.14
C LYS A 51 -2.56 20.54 -6.03
N GLN A 52 -3.60 19.76 -6.34
CA GLN A 52 -4.78 20.26 -7.05
C GLN A 52 -5.59 21.26 -6.22
N PHE A 53 -5.60 21.10 -4.89
CA PHE A 53 -6.27 22.02 -3.98
C PHE A 53 -5.35 23.16 -3.51
N GLU A 54 -4.06 23.19 -3.86
CA GLU A 54 -3.07 24.17 -3.37
C GLU A 54 -3.51 25.62 -3.67
N ASP A 55 -3.98 25.87 -4.89
CA ASP A 55 -4.55 27.16 -5.30
C ASP A 55 -5.80 27.54 -4.49
N GLU A 56 -6.67 26.59 -4.16
CA GLU A 56 -7.84 26.83 -3.29
C GLU A 56 -7.44 27.04 -1.83
N ILE A 57 -6.41 26.34 -1.37
CA ILE A 57 -5.90 26.40 0.01
C ILE A 57 -5.27 27.75 0.25
N GLU A 58 -4.46 28.23 -0.69
CA GLU A 58 -3.83 29.54 -0.65
C GLU A 58 -4.88 30.66 -0.72
N ASN A 59 -5.87 30.53 -1.61
CA ASN A 59 -6.97 31.49 -1.72
C ASN A 59 -7.89 31.52 -0.49
N LYS A 60 -8.14 30.38 0.16
CA LYS A 60 -9.04 30.27 1.34
C LYS A 60 -8.30 30.32 2.68
N ARG A 61 -6.97 30.48 2.70
CA ARG A 61 -6.11 30.37 3.91
C ARG A 61 -6.38 29.07 4.70
N LEU A 62 -6.60 27.97 3.99
CA LEU A 62 -6.76 26.67 4.64
C LEU A 62 -5.38 26.16 5.10
N ASP A 63 -5.34 25.46 6.23
CA ASP A 63 -4.11 24.81 6.70
C ASP A 63 -3.82 23.58 5.84
N TYR A 64 -2.80 23.66 4.99
CA TYR A 64 -2.30 22.55 4.16
C TYR A 64 -2.10 21.27 5.00
N LYS A 65 -1.51 21.41 6.18
CA LYS A 65 -1.26 20.31 7.11
C LYS A 65 -2.54 19.61 7.55
N ARG A 66 -3.62 20.36 7.77
CA ARG A 66 -4.90 19.84 8.24
C ARG A 66 -5.63 19.08 7.13
N LEU A 67 -5.52 19.55 5.89
CA LEU A 67 -6.04 18.84 4.71
C LEU A 67 -5.23 17.59 4.39
N PHE A 68 -3.91 17.60 4.62
CA PHE A 68 -3.09 16.40 4.51
C PHE A 68 -3.57 15.31 5.47
N ASP A 69 -3.75 15.66 6.75
CA ASP A 69 -4.21 14.70 7.76
C ASP A 69 -5.63 14.18 7.47
N LEU A 70 -6.55 15.05 7.02
CA LEU A 70 -7.91 14.66 6.66
C LEU A 70 -7.96 13.75 5.43
N THR A 71 -7.20 14.08 4.39
CA THR A 71 -7.12 13.31 3.14
C THR A 71 -6.47 11.95 3.42
N LYS A 72 -5.37 11.94 4.19
CA LYS A 72 -4.72 10.69 4.63
C LYS A 72 -5.68 9.82 5.44
N GLN A 73 -6.42 10.38 6.41
CA GLN A 73 -7.43 9.61 7.16
C GLN A 73 -8.56 9.07 6.28
N LYS A 74 -9.04 9.86 5.31
CA LYS A 74 -10.08 9.40 4.37
C LYS A 74 -9.57 8.21 3.55
N LEU A 75 -8.38 8.33 2.97
CA LEU A 75 -7.77 7.29 2.14
C LEU A 75 -7.48 6.00 2.92
N VAL A 76 -6.99 6.11 4.16
CA VAL A 76 -6.79 4.97 5.05
C VAL A 76 -8.12 4.25 5.34
N ARG A 77 -9.21 4.99 5.58
CA ARG A 77 -10.54 4.41 5.82
C ARG A 77 -11.15 3.79 4.56
N GLU A 78 -11.05 4.44 3.41
CA GLU A 78 -11.61 3.92 2.16
C GLU A 78 -10.93 2.63 1.70
N ARG A 79 -9.62 2.50 1.94
CA ARG A 79 -8.86 1.30 1.57
C ARG A 79 -8.75 0.26 2.69
N ASN A 80 -9.40 0.47 3.85
CA ASN A 80 -9.28 -0.40 5.03
C ASN A 80 -7.82 -0.73 5.40
N LEU A 81 -6.91 0.21 5.16
CA LEU A 81 -5.50 0.01 5.47
C LEU A 81 -5.32 0.07 6.98
N ILE A 82 -4.76 -0.99 7.56
CA ILE A 82 -4.37 -1.02 8.97
C ILE A 82 -2.98 -0.41 9.04
N LEU A 83 -2.87 0.77 9.65
CA LEU A 83 -1.61 1.45 9.89
C LEU A 83 -0.91 0.92 11.15
#